data_AF-A0A9D0SL76-F1
#
_entry.id   AF-A0A9D0SL76-F1
#
_cell.length_a   1.000
_cell.length_b   1.000
_cell.length_c   1.000
_cell.angle_alpha   90.00
_cell.angle_beta   90.00
_cell.angle_gamma   90.00
#
_symmetry.space_group_name_H-M   'P 1'
#
loop_
_entity.id
_entity.type
_entity.pdbx_description
1 polymer ?
#
loop_
_entity_poly.entity_id
_entity_poly.type
_entity_poly.pdbx_seq_one_letter_code
_entity_poly.pdbx_strand_id
1 'polypeptide(L)' 'IIQSMTPRERQYPGIIKASRKRRIARGSGRTVAEVNQLLRQYEMSKKMMKKLGKSGRNAGFPGLFQ' A
#
# COMPACT_ATOMS: atom_id res chain seq x y z
N ILE A 1 4.64 -7.47 -10.56
CA ILE A 1 4.05 -6.11 -10.47
C ILE A 1 4.96 -5.13 -9.72
N ILE A 2 5.26 -5.35 -8.43
CA ILE A 2 6.08 -4.42 -7.61
C ILE A 2 7.48 -4.16 -8.21
N GLN A 3 8.14 -5.21 -8.73
CA GLN A 3 9.47 -5.09 -9.36
C GLN A 3 9.49 -4.18 -10.61
N SER A 4 8.34 -3.93 -11.24
CA SER A 4 8.21 -3.05 -12.41
C SER A 4 7.87 -1.59 -12.02
N MET A 5 7.85 -1.29 -10.72
CA MET A 5 7.70 0.07 -10.18
C MET A 5 9.07 0.70 -9.95
N THR A 6 9.15 2.00 -10.17
CA THR A 6 10.30 2.82 -9.76
C THR A 6 10.34 2.97 -8.23
N PRO A 7 11.50 3.27 -7.63
CA PRO A 7 11.59 3.54 -6.18
C PRO A 7 10.61 4.62 -5.71
N ARG A 8 10.45 5.70 -6.49
CA ARG A 8 9.50 6.79 -6.18
C ARG A 8 8.05 6.31 -6.15
N GLU A 9 7.66 5.41 -7.04
CA GLU A 9 6.29 4.86 -7.06
C GLU A 9 6.02 3.93 -5.88
N ARG A 10 7.03 3.17 -5.43
CA ARG A 10 6.93 2.32 -4.23
C ARG A 10 6.78 3.17 -2.96
N GLN A 11 7.54 4.26 -2.85
CA GLN A 11 7.46 5.19 -1.73
C GLN A 11 6.15 5.99 -1.74
N TYR A 12 5.67 6.39 -2.93
CA TYR A 12 4.49 7.24 -3.09
C TYR A 12 3.43 6.63 -4.02
N PRO A 13 2.71 5.57 -3.62
CA PRO A 13 1.75 4.89 -4.50
C PRO A 13 0.63 5.78 -5.06
N GLY A 14 0.31 6.89 -4.39
CA GLY A 14 -0.68 7.87 -4.85
C GLY A 14 -0.36 8.56 -6.18
N ILE A 15 0.91 8.55 -6.62
CA ILE A 15 1.31 9.09 -7.93
C ILE A 15 0.99 8.15 -9.09
N ILE A 16 0.64 6.89 -8.81
CA ILE A 16 0.40 5.86 -9.82
C ILE A 16 -0.99 6.07 -10.45
N LYS A 17 -1.03 6.94 -11.47
CA LYS A 17 -2.21 7.21 -12.31
C LYS A 17 -2.20 6.35 -13.59
N ALA A 18 -3.12 6.58 -14.52
CA ALA A 18 -3.37 5.74 -15.70
C ALA A 18 -2.10 5.38 -16.51
N SER A 19 -1.26 6.38 -16.85
CA SER A 19 -0.03 6.14 -17.62
C SER A 19 0.94 5.20 -16.90
N ARG A 20 1.19 5.43 -15.59
CA ARG A 20 2.07 4.57 -14.78
C ARG A 20 1.50 3.17 -14.61
N LYS A 21 0.19 3.02 -14.43
CA LYS A 21 -0.47 1.70 -14.35
C LYS A 21 -0.25 0.89 -15.62
N ARG A 22 -0.41 1.50 -16.80
CA ARG A 22 -0.14 0.84 -18.09
C ARG A 22 1.32 0.41 -18.22
N ARG A 23 2.28 1.28 -17.84
CA ARG A 23 3.70 0.95 -17.86
C ARG A 23 4.04 -0.23 -16.93
N ILE A 24 3.53 -0.20 -15.70
CA ILE A 24 3.76 -1.26 -14.70
C ILE A 24 3.12 -2.58 -15.16
N ALA A 25 1.90 -2.54 -15.68
CA ALA A 25 1.19 -3.69 -16.23
C ALA A 25 2.02 -4.36 -17.35
N ARG A 26 2.42 -3.58 -18.37
CA ARG A 26 3.27 -4.05 -19.47
C ARG A 26 4.61 -4.61 -18.96
N GLY A 27 5.30 -3.88 -18.09
CA GLY A 27 6.59 -4.29 -17.55
C GLY A 27 6.55 -5.46 -16.56
N SER A 28 5.37 -5.90 -16.12
CA SER A 28 5.22 -7.06 -15.24
C SER A 28 4.49 -8.24 -15.88
N GLY A 29 4.09 -8.12 -17.14
CA GLY A 29 3.28 -9.14 -17.82
C GLY A 29 1.91 -9.33 -17.18
N ARG A 30 1.30 -8.25 -16.66
CA ARG A 30 0.00 -8.27 -15.97
C ARG A 30 -0.95 -7.24 -16.55
N THR A 31 -2.21 -7.34 -16.18
CA THR A 31 -3.26 -6.41 -16.59
C THR A 31 -3.27 -5.15 -15.73
N VAL A 32 -3.83 -4.06 -16.27
CA VAL A 32 -4.06 -2.82 -15.50
C VAL A 32 -5.03 -3.07 -14.32
N ALA A 33 -5.95 -4.02 -14.46
CA ALA A 33 -6.89 -4.40 -13.41
C ALA A 33 -6.18 -5.01 -12.20
N GLU A 34 -5.22 -5.92 -12.41
CA GLU A 34 -4.40 -6.49 -11.34
C GLU A 34 -3.56 -5.43 -10.63
N VAL A 35 -3.01 -4.46 -11.39
CA VAL A 35 -2.30 -3.31 -10.79
C VAL A 35 -3.24 -2.49 -9.91
N ASN A 36 -4.48 -2.25 -10.36
CA ASN A 36 -5.49 -1.55 -9.55
C ASN A 36 -5.84 -2.32 -8.28
N GLN A 37 -6.01 -3.63 -8.37
CA GLN A 37 -6.32 -4.48 -7.23
C GLN A 37 -5.20 -4.43 -6.18
N LEU A 38 -3.95 -4.52 -6.60
CA LEU A 38 -2.80 -4.38 -5.71
C LEU A 38 -2.78 -3.01 -5.00
N LEU A 39 -3.00 -1.92 -5.73
CA LEU A 39 -3.03 -0.58 -5.15
C LEU A 39 -4.18 -0.42 -4.13
N ARG A 40 -5.34 -1.02 -4.40
CA ARG A 40 -6.46 -1.04 -3.44
C ARG A 40 -6.12 -1.83 -2.18
N GLN A 41 -5.53 -3.01 -2.32
CA GLN A 41 -5.10 -3.82 -1.17
C GLN A 41 -4.09 -3.06 -0.30
N TYR A 42 -3.09 -2.43 -0.92
CA TYR A 42 -2.13 -1.60 -0.21
C TYR A 42 -2.80 -0.47 0.60
N GLU A 43 -3.75 0.26 -0.02
CA GLU A 43 -4.45 1.34 0.68
C GLU A 43 -5.33 0.82 1.83
N MET A 44 -5.95 -0.35 1.69
CA MET A 44 -6.69 -0.99 2.78
C MET A 44 -5.77 -1.37 3.94
N SER A 45 -4.67 -2.08 3.67
CA SER A 45 -3.69 -2.46 4.69
C SER A 45 -3.07 -1.24 5.37
N LYS A 46 -2.77 -0.18 4.61
CA LYS A 46 -2.28 1.10 5.15
C LYS A 46 -3.29 1.78 6.07
N LYS A 47 -4.58 1.76 5.71
CA LYS A 47 -5.66 2.28 6.57
C LYS A 47 -5.79 1.46 7.86
N MET A 48 -5.72 0.13 7.77
CA MET A 48 -5.77 -0.75 8.94
C MET A 48 -4.58 -0.50 9.87
N MET A 49 -3.35 -0.45 9.36
CA MET A 49 -2.15 -0.14 10.16
C MET A 49 -2.24 1.25 10.82
N LYS A 50 -2.77 2.26 10.13
CA LYS A 50 -3.02 3.58 10.72
C LYS A 50 -4.07 3.54 11.83
N LYS A 51 -5.14 2.76 11.69
CA LYS A 51 -6.16 2.59 12.73
C LYS A 51 -5.59 1.87 13.95
N LEU A 52 -4.84 0.79 13.75
CA LEU A 52 -4.15 0.05 14.83
C LEU A 52 -3.12 0.94 15.56
N GLY A 53 -2.29 1.69 14.83
CA GLY A 53 -1.33 2.63 15.44
C GLY A 53 -1.96 3.88 16.07
N LYS A 54 -3.23 4.17 15.79
CA LYS A 54 -4.02 5.18 16.53
C LYS A 54 -4.68 4.56 17.77
N SER A 55 -5.17 3.33 17.67
CA SER A 55 -5.77 2.61 18.79
C SER A 55 -4.72 2.21 19.85
N GLY A 56 -3.53 1.79 19.45
CA GLY A 56 -2.41 1.48 20.35
C GLY A 56 -1.73 2.70 20.98
N ARG A 57 -1.98 3.91 20.48
CA ARG A 57 -1.55 5.16 21.15
C ARG A 57 -2.54 5.67 22.20
N ASN A 58 -3.80 5.19 22.16
CA ASN A 58 -4.81 5.46 23.19
C ASN A 58 -5.06 4.25 24.10
N ALA A 59 -4.60 3.06 23.74
CA ALA A 59 -4.46 1.92 24.62
C ALA A 59 -3.00 1.87 25.10
N GLY A 60 -2.63 2.80 25.98
CA GLY A 60 -1.59 2.46 26.94
C GLY A 60 -2.06 1.18 27.62
N PHE A 61 -1.32 0.09 27.47
CA PHE A 61 -1.52 -1.12 28.25
C PHE A 61 -1.45 -0.73 29.73
N PRO A 62 -2.56 -0.67 30.48
CA PRO A 62 -2.48 -0.50 31.92
C PRO A 62 -2.20 -1.90 32.49
N GLY A 63 -0.95 -2.16 32.87
CA GLY A 63 -0.63 -3.24 33.81
C GLY A 63 -0.38 -4.64 33.23
N LEU A 64 0.71 -4.83 32.47
CA LEU A 64 1.28 -6.16 32.24
C LEU A 64 2.75 -6.28 32.70
N PHE A 65 3.10 -5.50 33.74
CA PHE A 65 4.24 -5.80 34.59
C PHE A 65 3.72 -5.73 36.03
N GLN A 66 3.51 -6.91 36.62
CA GLN A 66 3.58 -7.07 38.07
C GLN A 66 5.05 -7.11 38.48
#